data_AF-A0A822EVP0-F1
#
_entry.id   AF-A0A822EVP0-F1
#
_cell.length_a   1.000
_cell.length_b   1.000
_cell.length_c   1.000
_cell.angle_alpha   90.00
_cell.angle_beta   90.00
_cell.angle_gamma   90.00
#
_symmetry.space_group_name_H-M   'P 1'
#
loop_
_entity.id
_entity.type
_entity.pdbx_description
1 polymer ?
#
loop_
_entity_poly.entity_id
_entity_poly.type
_entity_poly.pdbx_seq_one_letter_code
_entity_poly.pdbx_strand_id
1 'polypeptide(L)'
;MSSSELPIKKQAVGRQGFIGSLYDVRSDRFEGGNLFNRELPSSFITTTDCAFSNYFIDENSSQKDTFNKVNIEASMKVSLLAGLVKLEGSAKYLNQTKTDSRTVRLTSMLQMKTKQEQLQISRADLI
;
A
#
# COMPACT_ATOMS: atom_id res chain seq x y z
N MET A 1 -19.92 2.09 -25.11
CA MET A 1 -20.04 1.56 -23.73
C MET A 1 -18.82 2.03 -22.98
N SER A 2 -18.97 3.02 -22.09
CA SER A 2 -17.84 3.56 -21.33
C SER A 2 -17.35 2.49 -20.36
N SER A 3 -16.14 1.96 -20.56
CA SER A 3 -15.47 1.14 -19.56
C SER A 3 -15.41 1.96 -18.28
N SER A 4 -16.18 1.58 -17.26
CA SER A 4 -16.03 2.14 -15.93
C SER A 4 -14.67 1.68 -15.41
N GLU A 5 -13.64 2.50 -15.56
CA GLU A 5 -12.31 2.19 -15.07
C GLU A 5 -12.39 1.96 -13.55
N LEU A 6 -11.97 0.78 -13.11
CA LEU A 6 -11.93 0.44 -11.70
C LEU A 6 -10.92 1.36 -11.00
N PRO A 7 -11.20 1.80 -9.76
CA PRO A 7 -10.27 2.62 -9.01
C PRO A 7 -8.95 1.88 -8.82
N ILE A 8 -7.84 2.57 -9.10
CA ILE A 8 -6.49 2.03 -8.90
C ILE A 8 -6.24 1.88 -7.40
N LYS A 9 -5.86 0.68 -6.97
CA LYS A 9 -5.46 0.38 -5.59
C LYS A 9 -3.98 0.05 -5.56
N LYS A 10 -3.23 0.69 -4.65
CA LYS A 10 -1.80 0.43 -4.47
C LYS A 10 -1.45 0.23 -3.00
N GLN A 11 -0.53 -0.69 -2.75
CA GLN A 11 0.04 -0.96 -1.44
C GLN A 11 0.98 0.19 -1.08
N ALA A 12 0.89 0.70 0.15
CA ALA A 12 1.74 1.79 0.61
C ALA A 12 3.23 1.40 0.62
N VAL A 13 3.53 0.18 1.08
CA VAL A 13 4.88 -0.41 1.19
C VAL A 13 5.89 0.56 1.85
N GLY A 14 5.45 1.23 2.92
CA GLY A 14 6.27 2.19 3.68
C GLY A 14 6.04 3.65 3.31
N ARG A 15 5.47 3.95 2.14
CA ARG A 15 5.08 5.33 1.77
C ARG A 15 3.89 5.80 2.60
N GLN A 16 3.91 7.06 3.00
CA GLN A 16 2.82 7.70 3.72
C GLN A 16 2.15 8.71 2.81
N GLY A 17 0.83 8.74 2.82
CA GLY A 17 0.02 9.71 2.11
C GLY A 17 -1.16 10.11 2.97
N PHE A 18 -1.62 11.33 2.78
CA PHE A 18 -2.80 11.89 3.44
C PHE A 18 -3.95 11.99 2.43
N ILE A 19 -5.20 12.03 2.92
CA ILE A 19 -6.34 12.33 2.05
C ILE A 19 -6.07 13.63 1.27
N GLY A 20 -6.24 13.58 -0.05
CA GLY A 20 -5.94 14.68 -0.96
C GLY A 20 -4.51 14.75 -1.50
N SER A 21 -3.61 13.86 -1.07
CA SER A 21 -2.24 13.79 -1.64
C SER A 21 -2.30 13.41 -3.11
N LEU A 22 -1.52 14.10 -3.94
CA LEU A 22 -1.37 13.77 -5.35
C LEU A 22 -0.39 12.59 -5.52
N TYR A 23 -0.66 11.71 -6.47
CA TYR A 23 0.18 10.52 -6.72
C TYR A 23 0.55 10.43 -8.19
N ASP A 24 1.85 10.48 -8.52
CA ASP A 24 2.33 10.23 -9.87
C ASP A 24 2.57 8.72 -10.06
N VAL A 25 1.75 8.13 -10.93
CA VAL A 25 1.76 6.69 -11.24
C VAL A 25 3.07 6.27 -11.93
N ARG A 26 3.75 7.18 -12.64
CA ARG A 26 4.98 6.88 -13.41
C ARG A 26 6.20 6.82 -12.51
N SER A 27 6.27 7.69 -11.51
CA SER A 27 7.36 7.73 -10.53
C SER A 27 7.07 6.87 -9.30
N ASP A 28 5.82 6.42 -9.13
CA ASP A 28 5.32 5.67 -7.97
C ASP A 28 5.55 6.43 -6.65
N ARG A 29 5.30 7.73 -6.66
CA ARG A 29 5.53 8.62 -5.52
C ARG A 29 4.35 9.55 -5.30
N PHE A 30 4.19 9.96 -4.04
CA PHE A 30 3.35 11.10 -3.72
C PHE A 30 4.07 12.37 -4.19
N GLU A 31 3.39 13.16 -4.98
CA GLU A 31 3.86 14.48 -5.39
C GLU A 31 3.59 15.47 -4.27
N GLY A 32 4.50 16.41 -4.06
CA GLY A 32 4.35 17.42 -3.02
C GLY A 32 3.06 18.22 -3.21
N GLY A 33 2.36 18.47 -2.11
CA GLY A 33 1.10 19.22 -2.10
C GLY A 33 -0.10 18.37 -1.73
N ASN A 34 -1.26 19.03 -1.61
CA ASN A 34 -2.53 18.42 -1.29
C ASN A 34 -3.62 19.15 -2.07
N LEU A 35 -4.62 18.42 -2.56
CA LEU A 35 -5.81 19.00 -3.20
C LEU A 35 -6.53 19.98 -2.29
N PHE A 36 -6.44 19.76 -0.98
CA PHE A 36 -7.04 20.58 0.06
C PHE A 36 -5.98 21.49 0.67
N ASN A 37 -6.18 22.80 0.52
CA ASN A 37 -5.33 23.84 1.10
C ASN A 37 -5.78 24.26 2.52
N ARG A 38 -6.83 23.63 3.03
CA ARG A 38 -7.44 23.86 4.35
C ARG A 38 -7.82 22.51 4.94
N GLU A 39 -7.97 22.47 6.26
CA GLU A 39 -8.49 21.28 6.93
C GLU A 39 -9.89 20.95 6.40
N LEU A 40 -10.09 19.68 6.07
CA LEU A 40 -11.38 19.17 5.65
C LEU A 40 -12.32 19.10 6.85
N PRO A 41 -13.56 19.59 6.73
CA PRO A 41 -14.61 19.27 7.68
C PRO A 41 -14.72 17.76 7.91
N SER A 42 -14.92 17.35 9.17
CA SER A 42 -15.01 15.93 9.54
C SER A 42 -16.15 15.18 8.82
N SER A 43 -17.18 15.90 8.35
CA SER A 43 -18.28 15.35 7.56
C SER A 43 -17.85 14.80 6.20
N PHE A 44 -16.72 15.27 5.65
CA PHE A 44 -16.21 14.78 4.36
C PHE A 44 -15.33 13.54 4.48
N ILE A 45 -14.97 13.11 5.70
CA ILE A 45 -14.15 11.92 5.91
C ILE A 45 -14.99 10.89 6.65
N THR A 46 -15.36 9.82 5.94
CA THR A 46 -15.94 8.64 6.58
C THR A 46 -14.82 7.74 7.06
N THR A 47 -14.73 7.55 8.38
CA THR A 47 -13.82 6.58 8.99
C THR A 47 -14.61 5.35 9.41
N THR A 48 -14.19 4.18 8.94
CA THR A 48 -14.79 2.89 9.28
C THR A 48 -13.76 2.03 9.99
N ASP A 49 -14.10 1.56 11.19
CA ASP A 49 -13.28 0.57 11.89
C ASP A 49 -13.27 -0.75 11.12
N CYS A 50 -12.08 -1.28 10.93
CA CYS A 50 -11.83 -2.55 10.27
C CYS A 50 -11.34 -3.54 11.33
N ALA A 51 -12.05 -4.64 11.52
CA ALA A 51 -11.61 -5.74 12.37
C ALA A 51 -10.94 -6.83 11.53
N PHE A 52 -9.96 -6.47 10.70
CA PHE A 52 -9.24 -7.43 9.87
C PHE A 52 -7.89 -7.78 10.49
N SER A 53 -7.70 -9.07 10.75
CA SER A 53 -6.41 -9.65 11.08
C SER A 53 -6.16 -10.89 10.23
N ASN A 54 -4.90 -11.07 9.83
CA ASN A 54 -4.45 -12.27 9.13
C ASN A 54 -3.06 -12.62 9.63
N TYR A 55 -2.78 -13.91 9.71
CA TYR A 55 -1.51 -14.45 10.18
C TYR A 55 -1.03 -15.53 9.24
N PHE A 56 0.24 -15.50 8.87
CA PHE A 56 0.83 -16.56 8.06
C PHE A 56 2.29 -16.75 8.37
N ILE A 57 2.74 -17.97 8.10
CA ILE A 57 4.12 -18.40 8.26
C ILE A 57 4.74 -18.60 6.88
N ASP A 58 5.96 -18.11 6.76
CA ASP A 58 6.76 -18.23 5.56
C ASP A 58 8.02 -19.05 5.84
N GLU A 59 7.95 -20.33 5.46
CA GLU A 59 9.03 -21.31 5.56
C GLU A 59 9.99 -21.17 4.39
N ASN A 60 10.73 -20.06 4.37
CA ASN A 60 11.78 -19.85 3.38
C ASN A 60 11.27 -19.92 1.93
N SER A 61 10.12 -19.29 1.64
CA SER A 61 9.62 -19.20 0.27
C SER A 61 10.49 -18.30 -0.60
N SER A 62 10.35 -18.43 -1.93
CA SER A 62 11.02 -17.53 -2.86
C SER A 62 10.48 -16.11 -2.69
N GLN A 63 11.28 -15.10 -3.03
CA GLN A 63 10.85 -13.70 -2.95
C GLN A 63 9.53 -13.45 -3.71
N LYS A 64 9.32 -14.15 -4.83
CA LYS A 64 8.08 -14.10 -5.62
C LYS A 64 6.87 -14.57 -4.82
N ASP A 65 7.01 -15.69 -4.12
CA ASP A 65 5.95 -16.27 -3.29
C ASP A 65 5.65 -15.38 -2.10
N THR A 66 6.69 -14.83 -1.46
CA THR A 66 6.55 -13.84 -0.41
C THR A 66 5.74 -12.63 -0.88
N PHE A 67 6.09 -12.05 -2.04
CA PHE A 67 5.34 -10.93 -2.62
C PHE A 67 3.87 -11.27 -2.91
N ASN A 68 3.59 -12.49 -3.36
CA ASN A 68 2.21 -12.94 -3.60
C ASN A 68 1.41 -13.06 -2.30
N LYS A 69 2.03 -13.61 -1.24
CA LYS A 69 1.37 -13.78 0.08
C LYS A 69 0.95 -12.44 0.70
N VAL A 70 1.74 -11.37 0.51
CA VAL A 70 1.39 -10.02 0.98
C VAL A 70 0.53 -9.22 -0.01
N ASN A 71 0.01 -9.88 -1.06
CA ASN A 71 -0.81 -9.27 -2.10
C ASN A 71 -0.16 -8.03 -2.73
N ILE A 72 1.14 -8.10 -3.07
CA ILE A 72 1.80 -7.03 -3.83
C ILE A 72 1.57 -7.30 -5.32
N GLU A 73 0.89 -6.36 -5.97
CA GLU A 73 0.56 -6.45 -7.38
C GLU A 73 1.79 -6.34 -8.29
N ALA A 74 1.68 -6.86 -9.52
CA ALA A 74 2.79 -6.90 -10.47
C ALA A 74 3.38 -5.51 -10.74
N SER A 75 2.54 -4.48 -10.90
CA SER A 75 2.98 -3.09 -11.09
C SER A 75 3.87 -2.62 -9.94
N MET A 76 3.45 -2.87 -8.70
CA MET A 76 4.23 -2.54 -7.51
C MET A 76 5.56 -3.31 -7.44
N LYS A 77 5.57 -4.60 -7.82
CA LYS A 77 6.81 -5.40 -7.86
C LYS A 77 7.83 -4.80 -8.83
N VAL A 78 7.37 -4.39 -10.02
CA VAL A 78 8.24 -3.74 -11.00
C VAL A 78 8.84 -2.45 -10.42
N SER A 79 8.03 -1.63 -9.76
CA SER A 79 8.51 -0.37 -9.17
C SER A 79 9.49 -0.57 -8.02
N LEU A 80 9.34 -1.65 -7.24
CA LEU A 80 10.31 -2.07 -6.23
C LEU A 80 11.62 -2.53 -6.85
N LEU A 81 11.56 -3.39 -7.88
CA LEU A 81 12.75 -3.91 -8.57
C LEU A 81 13.50 -2.81 -9.35
N ALA A 82 12.77 -1.84 -9.89
CA ALA A 82 13.34 -0.65 -10.55
C ALA A 82 13.86 0.41 -9.57
N GLY A 83 13.68 0.23 -8.25
CA GLY A 83 14.14 1.16 -7.22
C GLY A 83 13.33 2.46 -7.14
N LEU A 84 12.16 2.53 -7.76
CA LEU A 84 11.26 3.70 -7.69
C LEU A 84 10.64 3.84 -6.29
N VAL A 85 10.32 2.69 -5.68
CA VAL A 85 9.77 2.58 -4.33
C VAL A 85 10.80 1.95 -3.41
N LYS A 86 11.04 2.58 -2.26
CA LYS A 86 11.90 2.05 -1.21
C LYS A 86 11.08 1.27 -0.18
N LEU A 87 11.56 0.08 0.18
CA LEU A 87 10.95 -0.71 1.25
C LEU A 87 11.28 -0.10 2.61
N GLU A 88 10.24 0.23 3.39
CA GLU A 88 10.39 0.77 4.74
C GLU A 88 9.54 0.02 5.76
N GLY A 89 9.82 0.24 7.05
CA GLY A 89 9.14 -0.43 8.16
C GLY A 89 9.16 -1.96 8.03
N SER A 90 8.00 -2.59 8.26
CA SER A 90 7.82 -4.04 8.15
C SER A 90 7.99 -4.57 6.72
N ALA A 91 7.85 -3.72 5.69
CA ALA A 91 8.00 -4.13 4.30
C ALA A 91 9.46 -4.43 3.92
N LYS A 92 10.46 -4.04 4.73
CA LYS A 92 11.88 -4.41 4.54
C LYS A 92 12.10 -5.92 4.46
N TYR A 93 11.23 -6.70 5.09
CA TYR A 93 11.21 -8.16 4.99
C TYR A 93 11.21 -8.66 3.54
N LEU A 94 10.55 -7.93 2.63
CA LEU A 94 10.43 -8.30 1.22
C LEU A 94 11.76 -8.27 0.46
N ASN A 95 12.79 -7.60 0.99
CA ASN A 95 14.12 -7.56 0.39
C ASN A 95 15.04 -8.70 0.87
N GLN A 96 14.54 -9.59 1.72
CA GLN A 96 15.39 -10.60 2.35
C GLN A 96 15.48 -11.85 1.49
N THR A 97 16.61 -12.04 0.82
CA THR A 97 16.95 -13.28 0.10
C THR A 97 17.69 -14.24 1.03
N LYS A 98 17.37 -15.54 0.98
CA LYS A 98 18.19 -16.56 1.66
C LYS A 98 19.56 -16.64 0.98
N THR A 99 20.62 -16.43 1.76
CA THR A 99 21.99 -16.36 1.25
C THR A 99 22.77 -17.67 1.37
N ASP A 100 22.33 -18.60 2.23
CA ASP A 100 23.04 -19.86 2.51
C ASP A 100 22.08 -21.06 2.50
N SER A 101 22.44 -22.16 1.84
CA SER A 101 21.67 -23.40 1.77
C SER A 101 21.59 -24.15 3.11
N ARG A 102 22.54 -23.91 4.03
CA ARG A 102 22.63 -24.60 5.33
C ARG A 102 21.77 -24.00 6.44
N THR A 103 21.10 -22.88 6.16
CA THR A 103 20.23 -22.20 7.14
C THR A 103 18.75 -22.42 6.82
N VAL A 104 17.96 -22.72 7.85
CA VAL A 104 16.48 -22.69 7.76
C VAL A 104 16.00 -21.34 8.26
N ARG A 105 15.09 -20.72 7.51
CA ARG A 105 14.48 -19.44 7.87
C ARG A 105 12.97 -19.62 7.95
N LEU A 106 12.42 -19.19 9.06
CA LEU A 106 11.00 -19.05 9.28
C LEU A 106 10.68 -17.58 9.42
N THR A 107 9.60 -17.11 8.80
CA THR A 107 9.11 -15.76 9.05
C THR A 107 7.64 -15.79 9.38
N SER A 108 7.32 -15.24 10.54
CA SER A 108 5.96 -15.06 11.02
C SER A 108 5.49 -13.66 10.64
N MET A 109 4.32 -13.57 10.02
CA MET A 109 3.74 -12.30 9.57
C MET A 109 2.35 -12.11 10.14
N LEU A 110 2.12 -10.92 10.69
CA LEU A 110 0.83 -10.46 11.18
C LEU A 110 0.40 -9.25 10.36
N GLN A 111 -0.75 -9.38 9.70
CA GLN A 111 -1.38 -8.30 8.95
C GLN A 111 -2.61 -7.84 9.70
N MET A 112 -2.70 -6.54 9.98
CA MET A 112 -3.87 -5.93 10.60
C MET A 112 -4.30 -4.73 9.75
N LYS A 113 -5.61 -4.57 9.56
CA LYS A 113 -6.20 -3.31 9.09
C LYS A 113 -7.20 -2.90 10.14
N THR A 114 -6.97 -1.74 10.74
CA THR A 114 -7.72 -1.25 11.91
C THR A 114 -8.75 -0.20 11.53
N LYS A 115 -8.45 0.63 10.53
CA LYS A 115 -9.32 1.71 10.06
C LYS A 115 -9.23 1.86 8.55
N GLN A 116 -10.32 2.33 7.97
CA GLN A 116 -10.40 2.75 6.58
C GLN A 116 -11.01 4.16 6.56
N GLU A 117 -10.29 5.10 5.97
CA GLU A 117 -10.75 6.48 5.80
C GLU A 117 -11.04 6.72 4.33
N GLN A 118 -12.20 7.32 4.05
CA GLN A 118 -12.66 7.62 2.71
C GLN A 118 -13.13 9.06 2.62
N LEU A 119 -12.64 9.76 1.60
CA LEU A 119 -13.15 11.08 1.24
C LEU A 119 -14.52 10.93 0.57
N GLN A 120 -15.53 11.55 1.16
CA GLN A 120 -16.88 11.71 0.65
C GLN A 120 -17.05 13.16 0.24
N ILE A 121 -16.87 13.46 -1.05
CA ILE A 121 -17.07 14.79 -1.60
C ILE A 121 -17.93 14.70 -2.85
N SER A 122 -18.87 15.64 -2.99
CA SER A 122 -19.70 15.79 -4.18
C SER A 122 -19.30 17.03 -4.96
N ARG A 123 -19.79 17.14 -6.20
CA ARG A 123 -19.58 18.35 -7.01
C ARG A 123 -20.14 19.61 -6.34
N ALA A 124 -21.22 19.51 -5.57
CA ALA A 124 -21.81 20.65 -4.90
C ALA A 124 -20.92 21.23 -3.78
N ASP A 125 -20.04 20.40 -3.22
CA ASP A 125 -19.11 20.80 -2.16
C ASP A 125 -17.85 21.50 -2.70
N LEU A 126 -17.69 21.55 -4.03
CA LEU A 126 -16.53 22.11 -4.73
C LEU A 126 -16.82 23.48 -5.39
N ILE A 127 -18.02 24.03 -5.24
CA ILE A 127 -18.48 25.29 -5.86
C ILE A 127 -18.55 26.40 -4.81
#